data_AF-A0A7Y0JIU9-F1
#
_entry.id   AF-A0A7Y0JIU9-F1
#
_cell.length_a   1.000
_cell.length_b   1.000
_cell.length_c   1.000
_cell.angle_alpha   90.00
_cell.angle_beta   90.00
_cell.angle_gamma   90.00
#
_symmetry.space_group_name_H-M   'P 1'
#
loop_
_entity.id
_entity.type
_entity.pdbx_description
1 polymer ?
#
loop_
_entity_poly.entity_id
_entity_poly.type
_entity_poly.pdbx_seq_one_letter_code
_entity_poly.pdbx_strand_id
1 'polypeptide(L)'
;MSTLVALARAQAVVSGRAQPIATVRHVHVHERPFVFVPLAMAGEAHAPLAAMAGTSVRDPRLFVVRQPRNRDERFGFAADLAELLLPYLTSFQGLTEAVAVDRGRDVRHRFTDAPQVWLPNTGGIDFLRLFGRSTRFRRLDGDYPVPPSVPLLGQWLTFLASSAEVPGSALLPNAVQALGLHWATGQSGAEDAHLGSLMAWITEGAEAARQAETGPVAGPATDPAFDNGVLAPLIADASPDLPTVLRELLLPTWNQMWHALELLAGLPEGGRVGARWDGDRDAYTAFVQHLEEGGAPQPRRDGAVAAAARLQRLENAATRYAVQRAFDDPLVMAEYRLAGSAFGGVVTLANPDRVDDTGKRPVLRPRIMVATSEPVRVEVGAALTSPARPSQKARVISLTPTPTGTDVLLELSGGMGRKLVADPGSVPAVGERLLLTTLSEAYRPGSAFPDPSDTPWTHGGPPGSHDESAQPA
;
A
#
# COMPACT_ATOMS: atom_id res chain seq x y z
N MET A 1 9.55 13.78 -6.62
CA MET A 1 8.36 14.67 -6.66
C MET A 1 8.10 15.01 -8.12
N SER A 2 6.85 14.94 -8.58
CA SER A 2 6.48 15.20 -9.97
C SER A 2 6.28 16.69 -10.24
N THR A 3 6.22 17.12 -11.51
CA THR A 3 6.06 18.53 -11.87
C THR A 3 4.71 19.08 -11.42
N LEU A 4 3.63 18.32 -11.63
CA LEU A 4 2.29 18.74 -11.22
C LEU A 4 2.13 18.75 -9.70
N VAL A 5 2.76 17.81 -8.98
CA VAL A 5 2.76 17.83 -7.51
C VAL A 5 3.54 19.05 -7.00
N ALA A 6 4.67 19.40 -7.62
CA ALA A 6 5.42 20.61 -7.24
C ALA A 6 4.58 21.88 -7.47
N LEU A 7 3.86 21.97 -8.60
CA LEU A 7 2.91 23.05 -8.86
C LEU A 7 1.80 23.10 -7.82
N ALA A 8 1.18 21.96 -7.49
CA ALA A 8 0.12 21.87 -6.50
C ALA A 8 0.60 22.32 -5.10
N ARG A 9 1.83 21.97 -4.70
CA ARG A 9 2.43 22.45 -3.44
C ARG A 9 2.67 23.96 -3.47
N ALA A 10 3.15 24.52 -4.57
CA ALA A 10 3.30 25.98 -4.70
C ALA A 10 1.94 26.70 -4.63
N GLN A 11 0.91 26.16 -5.27
CA GLN A 11 -0.46 26.66 -5.18
C GLN A 11 -1.01 26.54 -3.75
N ALA A 12 -0.67 25.47 -3.02
CA ALA A 12 -1.07 25.30 -1.64
C ALA A 12 -0.47 26.38 -0.72
N VAL A 13 0.80 26.73 -0.93
CA VAL A 13 1.45 27.84 -0.21
C VAL A 13 0.76 29.17 -0.50
N VAL A 14 0.51 29.49 -1.76
CA VAL A 14 -0.10 30.78 -2.16
C VAL A 14 -1.54 30.91 -1.66
N SER A 15 -2.33 29.84 -1.75
CA SER A 15 -3.74 29.85 -1.36
C SER A 15 -3.98 29.62 0.14
N GLY A 16 -2.96 29.13 0.87
CA GLY A 16 -3.11 28.69 2.26
C GLY A 16 -4.01 27.47 2.44
N ARG A 17 -4.26 26.70 1.37
CA ARG A 17 -5.17 25.54 1.35
C ARG A 17 -4.53 24.35 0.66
N ALA A 18 -4.77 23.13 1.18
CA ALA A 18 -4.36 21.92 0.49
C ALA A 18 -4.92 21.86 -0.94
N GLN A 19 -4.12 21.36 -1.88
CA GLN A 19 -4.56 21.12 -3.25
C GLN A 19 -4.86 19.63 -3.44
N PRO A 20 -6.04 19.25 -3.97
CA PRO A 20 -6.28 17.87 -4.36
C PRO A 20 -5.35 17.50 -5.52
N ILE A 21 -4.65 16.37 -5.37
CA ILE A 21 -3.75 15.79 -6.39
C ILE A 21 -4.25 14.42 -6.87
N ALA A 22 -5.40 13.99 -6.37
CA ALA A 22 -6.12 12.80 -6.81
C ALA A 22 -7.62 13.11 -6.90
N THR A 23 -8.33 12.43 -7.81
CA THR A 23 -9.79 12.54 -7.98
C THR A 23 -10.55 11.35 -7.39
N VAL A 24 -9.83 10.27 -7.11
CA VAL A 24 -10.35 9.02 -6.53
C VAL A 24 -9.46 8.58 -5.37
N ARG A 25 -10.02 7.83 -4.41
CA ARG A 25 -9.20 7.14 -3.41
C ARG A 25 -8.45 5.97 -4.04
N HIS A 26 -7.15 5.90 -3.75
CA HIS A 26 -6.26 4.83 -4.21
C HIS A 26 -6.05 3.72 -3.18
N VAL A 27 -6.73 3.82 -2.04
CA VAL A 27 -6.66 2.88 -0.90
C VAL A 27 -8.05 2.35 -0.59
N HIS A 28 -8.14 1.06 -0.26
CA HIS A 28 -9.38 0.49 0.28
C HIS A 28 -9.62 1.04 1.68
N VAL A 29 -10.84 1.43 2.00
CA VAL A 29 -11.24 1.85 3.36
C VAL A 29 -12.37 0.91 3.77
N HIS A 30 -12.04 -0.03 4.66
CA HIS A 30 -12.94 -1.04 5.15
C HIS A 30 -14.03 -0.42 6.04
N GLU A 31 -15.24 -0.98 6.05
CA GLU A 31 -16.37 -0.45 6.85
C GLU A 31 -16.14 -0.59 8.37
N ARG A 32 -15.32 -1.56 8.77
CA ARG A 32 -14.91 -1.83 10.16
C ARG A 32 -13.38 -1.83 10.27
N PRO A 33 -12.70 -0.69 10.13
CA PRO A 33 -11.26 -0.63 10.28
C PRO A 33 -10.89 -0.78 11.76
N PHE A 34 -9.71 -1.32 12.03
CA PHE A 34 -9.12 -1.34 13.37
C PHE A 34 -8.06 -0.23 13.45
N VAL A 35 -8.26 0.78 14.27
CA VAL A 35 -7.26 1.84 14.49
C VAL A 35 -6.34 1.42 15.63
N PHE A 36 -5.03 1.61 15.44
CA PHE A 36 -4.01 1.38 16.47
C PHE A 36 -3.05 2.56 16.53
N VAL A 37 -2.99 3.25 17.68
CA VAL A 37 -2.11 4.41 17.92
C VAL A 37 -1.08 4.03 19.00
N PRO A 38 0.14 3.60 18.63
CA PRO A 38 1.14 3.19 19.59
C PRO A 38 1.95 4.36 20.14
N LEU A 39 2.45 4.20 21.37
CA LEU A 39 3.56 4.94 21.95
C LEU A 39 4.64 3.97 22.44
N ALA A 40 5.89 4.34 22.20
CA ALA A 40 7.06 3.61 22.66
C ALA A 40 7.82 4.43 23.71
N MET A 41 8.49 3.74 24.62
CA MET A 41 9.40 4.40 25.57
C MET A 41 10.62 4.97 24.82
N ALA A 42 11.00 6.21 25.14
CA ALA A 42 12.25 6.79 24.66
C ALA A 42 13.48 6.02 25.19
N GLY A 43 14.51 5.88 24.35
CA GLY A 43 15.78 5.27 24.71
C GLY A 43 15.79 3.73 24.75
N GLU A 44 14.62 3.08 24.69
CA GLU A 44 14.52 1.62 24.56
C GLU A 44 13.79 1.25 23.28
N ALA A 45 14.52 0.63 22.35
CA ALA A 45 13.99 0.31 21.03
C ALA A 45 12.71 -0.53 21.12
N HIS A 46 11.57 0.11 20.83
CA HIS A 46 10.25 -0.51 20.65
C HIS A 46 9.67 -1.18 21.90
N ALA A 47 10.07 -0.70 23.09
CA ALA A 47 9.37 -1.05 24.32
C ALA A 47 8.00 -0.35 24.34
N PRO A 48 6.88 -1.10 24.42
CA PRO A 48 5.55 -0.48 24.50
C PRO A 48 5.44 0.38 25.75
N LEU A 49 4.97 1.62 25.59
CA LEU A 49 4.57 2.49 26.69
C LEU A 49 3.04 2.51 26.82
N ALA A 50 2.36 2.77 25.71
CA ALA A 50 0.91 2.80 25.66
C ALA A 50 0.41 2.52 24.25
N ALA A 51 -0.87 2.18 24.12
CA ALA A 51 -1.55 2.21 22.84
C ALA A 51 -3.02 2.52 23.03
N MET A 52 -3.60 3.25 22.07
CA MET A 52 -5.06 3.37 21.93
C MET A 52 -5.49 2.54 20.73
N ALA A 53 -6.47 1.65 20.91
CA ALA A 53 -6.88 0.75 19.85
C ALA A 53 -8.38 0.41 19.87
N GLY A 54 -8.93 0.04 18.71
CA GLY A 54 -10.31 -0.40 18.57
C GLY A 54 -10.91 -0.12 17.20
N THR A 55 -12.19 -0.44 17.05
CA THR A 55 -12.95 -0.34 15.79
C THR A 55 -14.07 0.70 15.83
N SER A 56 -14.13 1.55 16.86
CA SER A 56 -15.16 2.57 17.04
C SER A 56 -14.56 3.84 17.64
N VAL A 57 -14.79 4.98 17.00
CA VAL A 57 -14.33 6.30 17.49
C VAL A 57 -14.75 6.58 18.94
N ARG A 58 -15.92 6.09 19.36
CA ARG A 58 -16.52 6.39 20.68
C ARG A 58 -16.02 5.50 21.82
N ASP A 59 -15.37 4.39 21.51
CA ASP A 59 -14.95 3.41 22.52
C ASP A 59 -13.49 2.97 22.31
N PRO A 60 -12.51 3.89 22.47
CA PRO A 60 -11.11 3.52 22.44
C PRO A 60 -10.70 2.71 23.67
N ARG A 61 -10.10 1.53 23.44
CA ARG A 61 -9.40 0.78 24.49
C ARG A 61 -7.99 1.31 24.65
N LEU A 62 -7.62 1.69 25.88
CA LEU A 62 -6.29 2.15 26.23
C LEU A 62 -5.51 1.02 26.90
N PHE A 63 -4.29 0.77 26.41
CA PHE A 63 -3.31 -0.13 27.00
C PHE A 63 -2.16 0.69 27.54
N VAL A 64 -1.65 0.35 28.73
CA VAL A 64 -0.57 1.09 29.41
C VAL A 64 0.41 0.11 30.04
N VAL A 65 1.70 0.35 29.82
CA VAL A 65 2.79 -0.32 30.52
C VAL A 65 3.30 0.64 31.58
N ARG A 66 3.08 0.33 32.86
CA ARG A 66 3.41 1.25 33.95
C ARG A 66 4.90 1.32 34.20
N GLN A 67 5.57 0.18 34.08
CA GLN A 67 7.02 0.06 34.11
C GLN A 67 7.49 -0.50 32.77
N PRO A 68 7.76 0.35 31.77
CA PRO A 68 8.20 -0.13 30.46
C PRO A 68 9.51 -0.90 30.52
N ARG A 69 10.33 -0.78 31.58
CA ARG A 69 11.54 -1.59 31.80
C ARG A 69 11.26 -3.01 32.31
N ASN A 70 10.08 -3.26 32.84
CA ASN A 70 9.67 -4.56 33.33
C ASN A 70 9.21 -5.46 32.17
N ARG A 71 9.89 -6.59 31.99
CA ARG A 71 9.61 -7.53 30.91
C ARG A 71 8.23 -8.17 31.04
N ASP A 72 7.77 -8.45 32.26
CA ASP A 72 6.48 -9.10 32.50
C ASP A 72 5.33 -8.16 32.11
N GLU A 73 5.44 -6.86 32.43
CA GLU A 73 4.44 -5.88 32.01
C GLU A 73 4.41 -5.69 30.49
N ARG A 74 5.55 -5.77 29.79
CA ARG A 74 5.57 -5.75 28.31
C ARG A 74 4.83 -6.95 27.71
N PHE A 75 4.96 -8.13 28.31
CA PHE A 75 4.23 -9.31 27.85
C PHE A 75 2.77 -9.28 28.25
N GLY A 76 2.43 -8.70 29.41
CA GLY A 76 1.06 -8.37 29.79
C GLY A 76 0.40 -7.48 28.73
N PHE A 77 1.07 -6.40 28.31
CA PHE A 77 0.60 -5.56 27.20
C PHE A 77 0.39 -6.35 25.90
N ALA A 78 1.30 -7.27 25.56
CA ALA A 78 1.12 -8.12 24.38
C ALA A 78 -0.09 -9.05 24.52
N ALA A 79 -0.30 -9.63 25.70
CA ALA A 79 -1.44 -10.50 25.97
C ALA A 79 -2.76 -9.71 25.89
N ASP A 80 -2.83 -8.54 26.52
CA ASP A 80 -4.01 -7.67 26.50
C ASP A 80 -4.32 -7.17 25.07
N LEU A 81 -3.30 -6.81 24.30
CA LEU A 81 -3.47 -6.44 22.90
C LEU A 81 -3.96 -7.63 22.08
N ALA A 82 -3.45 -8.84 22.34
CA ALA A 82 -3.89 -10.04 21.67
C ALA A 82 -5.37 -10.36 21.94
N GLU A 83 -5.85 -10.14 23.17
CA GLU A 83 -7.27 -10.30 23.52
C GLU A 83 -8.19 -9.38 22.70
N LEU A 84 -7.71 -8.20 22.29
CA LEU A 84 -8.49 -7.28 21.46
C LEU A 84 -8.31 -7.55 19.96
N LEU A 85 -7.06 -7.70 19.51
CA LEU A 85 -6.73 -7.73 18.08
C LEU A 85 -6.97 -9.11 17.45
N LEU A 86 -6.67 -10.21 18.15
CA LEU A 86 -6.84 -11.55 17.55
C LEU A 86 -8.30 -11.84 17.21
N PRO A 87 -9.31 -11.58 18.08
CA PRO A 87 -10.71 -11.77 17.71
C PRO A 87 -11.15 -10.93 16.51
N TYR A 88 -10.62 -9.71 16.37
CA TYR A 88 -10.86 -8.89 15.18
C TYR A 88 -10.29 -9.57 13.93
N LEU A 89 -9.01 -9.97 13.97
CA LEU A 89 -8.33 -10.61 12.84
C LEU A 89 -8.98 -11.93 12.42
N THR A 90 -9.46 -12.74 13.37
CA THR A 90 -10.10 -14.03 13.08
C THR A 90 -11.57 -13.89 12.68
N SER A 91 -12.22 -12.75 12.94
CA SER A 91 -13.62 -12.52 12.56
C SER A 91 -13.88 -12.57 11.04
N PHE A 92 -12.82 -12.53 10.22
CA PHE A 92 -12.88 -12.61 8.75
C PHE A 92 -12.72 -14.03 8.20
N GLN A 93 -12.50 -15.05 9.05
CA GLN A 93 -12.25 -16.45 8.63
C GLN A 93 -13.52 -17.25 8.32
N GLY A 94 -14.68 -16.58 8.16
CA GLY A 94 -15.98 -17.25 8.08
C GLY A 94 -16.37 -17.72 6.67
N LEU A 95 -16.56 -16.77 5.75
CA LEU A 95 -17.09 -17.04 4.42
C LEU A 95 -15.97 -17.10 3.39
N THR A 96 -16.03 -18.09 2.51
CA THR A 96 -15.08 -18.22 1.39
C THR A 96 -15.81 -18.13 0.05
N GLU A 97 -15.09 -17.67 -0.97
CA GLU A 97 -15.53 -17.64 -2.35
C GLU A 97 -14.58 -18.44 -3.26
N ALA A 98 -15.16 -19.05 -4.30
CA ALA A 98 -14.43 -19.77 -5.33
C ALA A 98 -13.89 -18.78 -6.38
N VAL A 99 -12.57 -18.76 -6.58
CA VAL A 99 -11.91 -17.92 -7.56
C VAL A 99 -11.29 -18.80 -8.63
N ALA A 100 -11.74 -18.58 -9.88
CA ALA A 100 -11.20 -19.29 -11.04
C ALA A 100 -9.73 -18.90 -11.29
N VAL A 101 -8.89 -19.91 -11.45
CA VAL A 101 -7.45 -19.80 -11.79
C VAL A 101 -7.19 -20.56 -13.10
N ASP A 102 -6.07 -20.26 -13.76
CA ASP A 102 -5.65 -20.87 -15.03
C ASP A 102 -6.77 -20.90 -16.09
N ARG A 103 -7.36 -19.72 -16.37
CA ARG A 103 -8.48 -19.56 -17.32
C ARG A 103 -9.70 -20.44 -16.97
N GLY A 104 -9.92 -20.71 -15.69
CA GLY A 104 -11.06 -21.49 -15.20
C GLY A 104 -10.82 -23.00 -15.22
N ARG A 105 -9.58 -23.46 -15.33
CA ARG A 105 -9.22 -24.88 -15.21
C ARG A 105 -9.07 -25.33 -13.76
N ASP A 106 -8.77 -24.39 -12.88
CA ASP A 106 -8.58 -24.65 -11.47
C ASP A 106 -9.36 -23.63 -10.63
N VAL A 107 -9.64 -23.97 -9.39
CA VAL A 107 -10.37 -23.12 -8.44
C VAL A 107 -9.59 -23.06 -7.15
N ARG A 108 -9.27 -21.84 -6.73
CA ARG A 108 -8.77 -21.59 -5.38
C ARG A 108 -9.88 -20.96 -4.55
N HIS A 109 -9.89 -21.26 -3.26
CA HIS A 109 -10.79 -20.60 -2.31
C HIS A 109 -10.05 -19.46 -1.62
N ARG A 110 -10.74 -18.34 -1.42
CA ARG A 110 -10.28 -17.23 -0.58
C ARG A 110 -11.39 -16.76 0.35
N PHE A 111 -11.04 -16.17 1.48
CA PHE A 111 -12.03 -15.49 2.31
C PHE A 111 -12.69 -14.35 1.54
N THR A 112 -13.99 -14.14 1.77
CA THR A 112 -14.74 -13.07 1.11
C THR A 112 -14.27 -11.69 1.55
N ASP A 113 -13.54 -11.59 2.66
CA ASP A 113 -13.07 -10.33 3.22
C ASP A 113 -11.76 -10.52 4.00
N ALA A 114 -11.13 -9.42 4.42
CA ALA A 114 -9.88 -9.41 5.17
C ALA A 114 -9.81 -8.27 6.20
N PRO A 115 -9.00 -8.40 7.26
CA PRO A 115 -8.84 -7.34 8.24
C PRO A 115 -8.09 -6.14 7.67
N GLN A 116 -8.41 -4.95 8.18
CA GLN A 116 -7.68 -3.71 7.87
C GLN A 116 -7.31 -2.98 9.16
N VAL A 117 -6.00 -2.87 9.41
CA VAL A 117 -5.44 -2.20 10.59
C VAL A 117 -4.81 -0.87 10.18
N TRP A 118 -5.26 0.24 10.75
CA TRP A 118 -4.78 1.58 10.45
C TRP A 118 -3.83 2.10 11.52
N LEU A 119 -2.75 2.73 11.06
CA LEU A 119 -1.75 3.38 11.89
C LEU A 119 -1.67 4.88 11.56
N PRO A 120 -1.19 5.74 12.47
CA PRO A 120 -1.05 7.17 12.18
C PRO A 120 -0.02 7.46 11.08
N ASN A 121 1.14 6.82 11.17
CA ASN A 121 2.31 7.12 10.34
C ASN A 121 3.21 5.89 10.19
N THR A 122 4.29 6.04 9.42
CA THR A 122 5.31 4.98 9.20
C THR A 122 5.95 4.49 10.50
N GLY A 123 6.12 5.37 11.50
CA GLY A 123 6.69 4.98 12.79
C GLY A 123 5.84 3.92 13.50
N GLY A 124 4.51 3.99 13.39
CA GLY A 124 3.61 2.94 13.89
C GLY A 124 3.84 1.59 13.22
N ILE A 125 4.15 1.57 11.92
CA ILE A 125 4.46 0.34 11.17
C ILE A 125 5.75 -0.26 11.70
N ASP A 126 6.77 0.58 11.87
CA ASP A 126 8.07 0.16 12.41
C ASP A 126 7.95 -0.40 13.84
N PHE A 127 7.12 0.23 14.67
CA PHE A 127 6.79 -0.26 16.01
C PHE A 127 6.18 -1.67 15.95
N LEU A 128 5.12 -1.90 15.16
CA LEU A 128 4.49 -3.22 15.05
C LEU A 128 5.42 -4.27 14.45
N ARG A 129 6.25 -3.89 13.47
CA ARG A 129 7.24 -4.79 12.86
C ARG A 129 8.22 -5.32 13.90
N LEU A 130 8.72 -4.45 14.78
CA LEU A 130 9.72 -4.80 15.78
C LEU A 130 9.09 -5.47 17.00
N PHE A 131 7.88 -5.06 17.37
CA PHE A 131 7.09 -5.72 18.40
C PHE A 131 6.69 -7.15 17.99
N GLY A 132 6.30 -7.37 16.74
CA GLY A 132 6.06 -8.71 16.19
C GLY A 132 7.31 -9.60 16.21
N ARG A 133 8.47 -9.03 15.87
CA ARG A 133 9.78 -9.72 15.96
C ARG A 133 10.15 -10.12 17.38
N SER A 134 9.85 -9.28 18.37
CA SER A 134 10.21 -9.54 19.76
C SER A 134 9.30 -10.56 20.46
N THR A 135 8.13 -10.86 19.89
CA THR A 135 7.08 -11.70 20.49
C THR A 135 6.89 -13.06 19.80
N ARG A 136 7.06 -13.16 18.46
CA ARG A 136 6.66 -14.37 17.69
C ARG A 136 7.38 -15.68 18.02
N PHE A 137 8.54 -15.62 18.68
CA PHE A 137 9.36 -16.79 19.05
C PHE A 137 9.39 -17.03 20.57
N ARG A 138 8.49 -16.41 21.34
CA ARG A 138 8.44 -16.62 22.78
C ARG A 138 7.90 -18.01 23.11
N ARG A 139 8.50 -18.65 24.11
CA ARG A 139 8.17 -20.01 24.54
C ARG A 139 6.99 -20.01 25.51
N LEU A 140 6.22 -21.08 25.46
CA LEU A 140 5.05 -21.30 26.32
C LEU A 140 5.40 -22.04 27.62
N ASP A 141 6.63 -22.52 27.72
CA ASP A 141 7.19 -23.34 28.77
C ASP A 141 8.60 -22.85 29.20
N GLY A 142 9.15 -23.48 30.23
CA GLY A 142 10.47 -23.16 30.80
C GLY A 142 10.41 -22.06 31.87
N ASP A 143 11.55 -21.39 32.09
CA ASP A 143 11.73 -20.45 33.21
C ASP A 143 11.00 -19.11 33.02
N TYR A 144 10.65 -18.75 31.77
CA TYR A 144 9.98 -17.49 31.43
C TYR A 144 8.86 -17.72 30.39
N PRO A 145 7.80 -18.46 30.75
CA PRO A 145 6.72 -18.79 29.83
C PRO A 145 5.86 -17.55 29.57
N VAL A 146 5.34 -17.43 28.35
CA VAL A 146 4.35 -16.40 27.99
C VAL A 146 3.01 -17.04 27.62
N PRO A 147 1.88 -16.30 27.73
CA PRO A 147 0.59 -16.78 27.24
C PRO A 147 0.64 -17.17 25.76
N PRO A 148 -0.09 -18.23 25.30
CA PRO A 148 -0.10 -18.67 23.89
C PRO A 148 -0.50 -17.58 22.89
N SER A 149 -1.29 -16.61 23.33
CA SER A 149 -1.71 -15.47 22.52
C SER A 149 -0.55 -14.54 22.14
N VAL A 150 0.55 -14.50 22.91
CA VAL A 150 1.70 -13.62 22.68
C VAL A 150 2.49 -14.00 21.43
N PRO A 151 2.99 -15.23 21.26
CA PRO A 151 3.69 -15.61 20.03
C PRO A 151 2.75 -15.63 18.82
N LEU A 152 1.46 -15.96 19.00
CA LEU A 152 0.47 -15.87 17.92
C LEU A 152 0.28 -14.42 17.45
N LEU A 153 0.11 -13.48 18.38
CA LEU A 153 0.09 -12.04 18.07
C LEU A 153 1.35 -11.63 17.30
N GLY A 154 2.53 -12.09 17.75
CA GLY A 154 3.79 -11.78 17.07
C GLY A 154 3.83 -12.22 15.61
N GLN A 155 3.25 -13.38 15.30
CA GLN A 155 3.14 -13.89 13.92
C GLN A 155 2.18 -13.03 13.08
N TRP A 156 1.02 -12.64 13.64
CA TRP A 156 0.08 -11.73 12.99
C TRP A 156 0.67 -10.35 12.72
N LEU A 157 1.34 -9.76 13.70
CA LEU A 157 2.00 -8.46 13.53
C LEU A 157 3.12 -8.52 12.50
N THR A 158 3.84 -9.64 12.43
CA THR A 158 4.88 -9.86 11.40
C THR A 158 4.25 -9.95 10.01
N PHE A 159 3.11 -10.64 9.86
CA PHE A 159 2.35 -10.68 8.61
C PHE A 159 1.87 -9.28 8.20
N LEU A 160 1.16 -8.57 9.07
CA LEU A 160 0.64 -7.23 8.79
C LEU A 160 1.75 -6.24 8.41
N ALA A 161 2.86 -6.23 9.16
CA ALA A 161 4.00 -5.38 8.85
C ALA A 161 4.64 -5.74 7.49
N SER A 162 4.69 -7.02 7.13
CA SER A 162 5.18 -7.45 5.81
C SER A 162 4.26 -6.99 4.69
N SER A 163 2.95 -6.99 4.91
CA SER A 163 1.95 -6.50 3.97
C SER A 163 2.01 -4.99 3.76
N ALA A 164 2.43 -4.20 4.76
CA ALA A 164 2.65 -2.75 4.60
C ALA A 164 3.79 -2.40 3.64
N GLU A 165 4.75 -3.32 3.42
CA GLU A 165 5.82 -3.11 2.45
C GLU A 165 5.35 -3.31 1.01
N VAL A 166 4.22 -3.98 0.79
CA VAL A 166 3.66 -4.27 -0.53
C VAL A 166 2.91 -3.04 -1.06
N PRO A 167 3.38 -2.38 -2.14
CA PRO A 167 2.71 -1.19 -2.66
C PRO A 167 1.28 -1.50 -3.11
N GLY A 168 0.32 -0.73 -2.61
CA GLY A 168 -1.09 -0.87 -2.92
C GLY A 168 -1.86 -1.85 -2.03
N SER A 169 -1.18 -2.54 -1.10
CA SER A 169 -1.84 -3.29 -0.01
C SER A 169 -2.53 -2.32 0.95
N ALA A 170 -3.69 -2.76 1.45
CA ALA A 170 -4.53 -2.03 2.40
C ALA A 170 -4.77 -2.84 3.68
N LEU A 171 -3.97 -3.87 3.97
CA LEU A 171 -4.05 -4.64 5.23
C LEU A 171 -3.50 -3.87 6.44
N LEU A 172 -2.42 -3.09 6.25
CA LEU A 172 -1.80 -2.27 7.29
C LEU A 172 -1.43 -0.85 6.77
N PRO A 173 -2.40 -0.05 6.29
CA PRO A 173 -2.15 1.32 5.84
C PRO A 173 -1.82 2.27 6.99
N ASN A 174 -1.23 3.42 6.66
CA ASN A 174 -1.13 4.54 7.61
C ASN A 174 -1.74 5.83 7.04
N ALA A 175 -2.30 6.65 7.94
CA ALA A 175 -3.06 7.84 7.61
C ALA A 175 -2.22 8.89 6.88
N VAL A 176 -1.02 9.21 7.37
CA VAL A 176 -0.13 10.20 6.74
C VAL A 176 0.15 9.87 5.27
N GLN A 177 0.58 8.65 4.98
CA GLN A 177 0.85 8.24 3.60
C GLN A 177 -0.43 8.21 2.76
N ALA A 178 -1.54 7.69 3.32
CA ALA A 178 -2.82 7.65 2.62
C ALA A 178 -3.31 9.06 2.25
N LEU A 179 -3.28 10.03 3.17
CA LEU A 179 -3.66 11.42 2.92
C LEU A 179 -2.72 12.08 1.89
N GLY A 180 -1.40 11.87 2.02
CA GLY A 180 -0.40 12.40 1.09
C GLY A 180 -0.51 11.86 -0.35
N LEU A 181 -1.26 10.78 -0.58
CA LEU A 181 -1.59 10.31 -1.93
C LEU A 181 -2.66 11.16 -2.63
N HIS A 182 -3.46 11.92 -1.87
CA HIS A 182 -4.65 12.61 -2.36
C HIS A 182 -4.58 14.13 -2.22
N TRP A 183 -3.82 14.64 -1.25
CA TRP A 183 -3.66 16.08 -1.03
C TRP A 183 -2.18 16.49 -1.03
N ALA A 184 -1.90 17.63 -1.65
CA ALA A 184 -0.63 18.33 -1.54
C ALA A 184 -0.77 19.54 -0.60
N THR A 185 0.13 19.64 0.37
CA THR A 185 0.22 20.76 1.30
C THR A 185 1.34 21.72 0.90
N GLY A 186 1.42 22.87 1.56
CA GLY A 186 2.57 23.77 1.47
C GLY A 186 3.73 23.38 2.40
N GLN A 187 3.52 22.39 3.27
CA GLN A 187 4.49 21.97 4.29
C GLN A 187 5.57 21.08 3.69
N SER A 188 6.73 20.98 4.31
CA SER A 188 7.75 19.96 4.02
C SER A 188 7.23 18.55 4.30
N GLY A 189 7.91 17.53 3.75
CA GLY A 189 7.54 16.14 4.03
C GLY A 189 7.72 15.72 5.49
N ALA A 190 8.57 16.42 6.25
CA ALA A 190 8.76 16.19 7.69
C ALA A 190 7.58 16.75 8.51
N GLU A 191 7.09 17.94 8.16
CA GLU A 191 5.90 18.54 8.77
C GLU A 191 4.63 17.76 8.39
N ASP A 192 4.50 17.30 7.14
CA ASP A 192 3.41 16.40 6.72
C ASP A 192 3.41 15.07 7.50
N ALA A 193 4.55 14.64 8.07
CA ALA A 193 4.60 13.45 8.91
C ALA A 193 3.89 13.64 10.27
N HIS A 194 3.62 14.88 10.68
CA HIS A 194 2.83 15.20 11.84
C HIS A 194 1.33 15.16 11.50
N LEU A 195 0.65 14.04 11.81
CA LEU A 195 -0.76 13.82 11.43
C LEU A 195 -1.70 14.98 11.81
N GLY A 196 -1.55 15.56 13.02
CA GLY A 196 -2.37 16.70 13.44
C GLY A 196 -2.25 17.91 12.51
N SER A 197 -1.02 18.36 12.22
CA SER A 197 -0.74 19.44 11.28
C SER A 197 -1.21 19.11 9.85
N LEU A 198 -0.92 17.90 9.35
CA LEU A 198 -1.38 17.46 8.03
C LEU A 198 -2.91 17.52 7.90
N MET A 199 -3.63 17.00 8.89
CA MET A 199 -5.10 17.04 8.92
C MET A 199 -5.61 18.48 8.93
N ALA A 200 -5.10 19.32 9.82
CA ALA A 200 -5.48 20.73 9.89
C ALA A 200 -5.18 21.48 8.58
N TRP A 201 -4.08 21.17 7.88
CA TRP A 201 -3.79 21.75 6.57
C TRP A 201 -4.83 21.35 5.52
N ILE A 202 -5.26 20.09 5.53
CA ILE A 202 -6.24 19.53 4.59
C ILE A 202 -7.64 20.11 4.83
N THR A 203 -8.06 20.24 6.10
CA THR A 203 -9.43 20.60 6.46
C THR A 203 -9.64 22.09 6.64
N GLU A 204 -8.68 22.78 7.25
CA GLU A 204 -8.83 24.15 7.77
C GLU A 204 -7.86 25.13 7.11
N GLY A 205 -6.67 24.69 6.74
CA GLY A 205 -5.66 25.45 6.01
C GLY A 205 -4.39 25.75 6.82
N ALA A 206 -3.52 26.58 6.24
CA ALA A 206 -2.14 26.76 6.70
C ALA A 206 -1.99 27.28 8.13
N GLU A 207 -2.88 28.19 8.56
CA GLU A 207 -2.80 28.78 9.90
C GLU A 207 -3.19 27.78 10.99
N ALA A 208 -4.23 26.97 10.74
CA ALA A 208 -4.65 25.91 11.65
C ALA A 208 -3.57 24.82 11.77
N ALA A 209 -2.92 24.49 10.65
CA ALA A 209 -1.78 23.56 10.64
C ALA A 209 -0.64 24.04 11.55
N ARG A 210 -0.22 25.30 11.41
CA ARG A 210 0.83 25.90 12.26
C ARG A 210 0.48 25.84 13.75
N GLN A 211 -0.79 26.04 14.11
CA GLN A 211 -1.24 25.89 15.49
C GLN A 211 -1.15 24.43 15.95
N ALA A 212 -1.59 23.50 15.09
CA ALA A 212 -1.57 22.06 15.37
C ALA A 212 -0.17 21.44 15.46
N GLU A 213 0.87 22.05 14.86
CA GLU A 213 2.28 21.61 14.96
C GLU A 213 2.79 21.54 16.41
N THR A 214 2.24 22.37 17.29
CA THR A 214 2.59 22.40 18.72
C THR A 214 1.81 21.39 19.57
N GLY A 215 0.88 20.66 18.94
CA GLY A 215 0.08 19.64 19.58
C GLY A 215 0.81 18.31 19.79
N PRO A 216 0.12 17.29 20.31
CA PRO A 216 0.71 15.99 20.52
C PRO A 216 1.07 15.31 19.20
N VAL A 217 2.28 14.76 19.14
CA VAL A 217 2.73 13.93 18.02
C VAL A 217 2.00 12.60 18.00
N ALA A 218 1.72 12.07 16.80
CA ALA A 218 0.95 10.86 16.60
C ALA A 218 1.67 9.54 16.95
N GLY A 219 2.76 9.62 17.71
CA GLY A 219 3.61 8.48 18.08
C GLY A 219 4.40 7.89 16.90
N PRO A 220 5.13 6.78 17.14
CA PRO A 220 5.29 6.13 18.43
C PRO A 220 6.27 6.84 19.38
N ALA A 221 7.14 7.72 18.86
CA ALA A 221 8.00 8.53 19.72
C ALA A 221 7.18 9.67 20.35
N THR A 222 7.50 9.98 21.59
CA THR A 222 6.97 11.11 22.36
C THR A 222 7.93 12.31 22.29
N ASP A 223 7.43 13.49 22.68
CA ASP A 223 8.26 14.69 22.76
C ASP A 223 9.27 14.59 23.93
N PRO A 224 10.56 14.93 23.75
CA PRO A 224 11.56 14.82 24.80
C PRO A 224 11.30 15.70 26.04
N ALA A 225 10.66 16.87 25.90
CA ALA A 225 10.33 17.70 27.05
C ALA A 225 9.18 17.07 27.86
N PHE A 226 8.19 16.50 27.16
CA PHE A 226 7.14 15.70 27.78
C PHE A 226 7.71 14.45 28.48
N ASP A 227 8.65 13.75 27.83
CA ASP A 227 9.30 12.56 28.41
C ASP A 227 9.99 12.88 29.73
N ASN A 228 10.83 13.91 29.74
CA ASN A 228 11.65 14.25 30.91
C ASN A 228 10.85 14.95 32.01
N GLY A 229 9.90 15.82 31.63
CA GLY A 229 9.15 16.65 32.56
C GLY A 229 7.90 15.98 33.14
N VAL A 230 7.29 15.05 32.40
CA VAL A 230 5.99 14.44 32.76
C VAL A 230 6.09 12.92 32.88
N LEU A 231 6.50 12.21 31.82
CA LEU A 231 6.47 10.75 31.84
C LEU A 231 7.49 10.13 32.81
N ALA A 232 8.73 10.61 32.81
CA ALA A 232 9.79 10.05 33.65
C ALA A 232 9.43 10.11 35.16
N PRO A 233 8.94 11.23 35.71
CA PRO A 233 8.44 11.28 37.08
C PRO A 233 7.28 10.30 37.33
N LEU A 234 6.26 10.30 36.45
CA LEU A 234 5.08 9.43 36.64
C LEU A 234 5.45 7.93 36.62
N ILE A 235 6.39 7.53 35.76
CA ILE A 235 6.90 6.15 35.70
C ILE A 235 7.75 5.85 36.94
N ALA A 236 8.65 6.74 37.34
CA ALA A 236 9.52 6.54 38.51
C ALA A 236 8.73 6.36 39.80
N ASP A 237 7.67 7.15 39.98
CA ASP A 237 6.81 7.12 41.16
C ASP A 237 5.70 6.05 41.07
N ALA A 238 5.65 5.28 39.98
CA ALA A 238 4.56 4.34 39.66
C ALA A 238 3.16 4.99 39.84
N SER A 239 3.03 6.24 39.37
CA SER A 239 1.87 7.07 39.64
C SER A 239 0.58 6.47 39.06
N PRO A 240 -0.54 6.50 39.82
CA PRO A 240 -1.85 6.07 39.32
C PRO A 240 -2.40 7.00 38.22
N ASP A 241 -1.84 8.20 38.06
CA ASP A 241 -2.30 9.20 37.07
C ASP A 241 -1.76 8.95 35.67
N LEU A 242 -0.74 8.09 35.52
CA LEU A 242 -0.09 7.79 34.24
C LEU A 242 -1.09 7.40 33.12
N PRO A 243 -2.09 6.52 33.34
CA PRO A 243 -3.08 6.21 32.32
C PRO A 243 -3.93 7.40 31.88
N THR A 244 -4.26 8.32 32.80
CA THR A 244 -5.05 9.52 32.48
C THR A 244 -4.25 10.45 31.57
N VAL A 245 -2.99 10.71 31.92
CA VAL A 245 -2.09 11.56 31.12
C VAL A 245 -1.85 10.96 29.73
N LEU A 246 -1.62 9.65 29.64
CA LEU A 246 -1.44 8.96 28.35
C LEU A 246 -2.72 8.96 27.50
N ARG A 247 -3.90 8.86 28.15
CA ARG A 247 -5.19 8.99 27.45
C ARG A 247 -5.35 10.36 26.83
N GLU A 248 -5.09 11.42 27.60
CA GLU A 248 -5.18 12.81 27.14
C GLU A 248 -4.22 13.09 25.98
N LEU A 249 -3.01 12.52 26.03
CA LEU A 249 -2.03 12.62 24.94
C LEU A 249 -2.50 11.93 23.65
N LEU A 250 -3.08 10.73 23.77
CA LEU A 250 -3.45 9.88 22.62
C LEU A 250 -4.79 10.24 21.98
N LEU A 251 -5.73 10.78 22.76
CA LEU A 251 -7.10 11.03 22.30
C LEU A 251 -7.20 11.97 21.09
N PRO A 252 -6.40 13.06 20.98
CA PRO A 252 -6.40 13.89 19.77
C PRO A 252 -6.00 13.11 18.52
N THR A 253 -4.93 12.30 18.59
CA THR A 253 -4.51 11.45 17.46
C THR A 253 -5.57 10.41 17.11
N TRP A 254 -6.21 9.81 18.12
CA TRP A 254 -7.32 8.89 17.90
C TRP A 254 -8.46 9.53 17.10
N ASN A 255 -8.91 10.71 17.49
CA ASN A 255 -9.96 11.43 16.77
C ASN A 255 -9.52 11.80 15.34
N GLN A 256 -8.26 12.22 15.16
CA GLN A 256 -7.73 12.53 13.83
C GLN A 256 -7.63 11.30 12.92
N MET A 257 -7.34 10.11 13.47
CA MET A 257 -7.36 8.86 12.71
C MET A 257 -8.74 8.58 12.12
N TRP A 258 -9.80 8.70 12.93
CA TRP A 258 -11.16 8.49 12.46
C TRP A 258 -11.59 9.56 11.47
N HIS A 259 -11.21 10.82 11.68
CA HIS A 259 -11.49 11.87 10.71
C HIS A 259 -10.76 11.66 9.38
N ALA A 260 -9.51 11.18 9.40
CA ALA A 260 -8.78 10.81 8.19
C ALA A 260 -9.48 9.69 7.41
N LEU A 261 -10.00 8.68 8.11
CA LEU A 261 -10.77 7.59 7.52
C LEU A 261 -12.06 8.11 6.87
N GLU A 262 -12.78 9.02 7.54
CA GLU A 262 -13.98 9.65 6.98
C GLU A 262 -13.67 10.45 5.71
N LEU A 263 -12.59 11.25 5.71
CA LEU A 263 -12.16 12.00 4.53
C LEU A 263 -11.83 11.09 3.35
N LEU A 264 -11.06 10.03 3.60
CA LEU A 264 -10.70 9.04 2.57
C LEU A 264 -11.94 8.29 2.08
N ALA A 265 -12.84 7.91 3.00
CA ALA A 265 -14.07 7.21 2.67
C ALA A 265 -15.02 8.08 1.82
N GLY A 266 -14.97 9.40 1.98
CA GLY A 266 -15.76 10.37 1.20
C GLY A 266 -15.31 10.54 -0.25
N LEU A 267 -14.12 10.07 -0.62
CA LEU A 267 -13.64 10.10 -2.01
C LEU A 267 -14.20 8.91 -2.83
N PRO A 268 -14.52 9.09 -4.12
CA PRO A 268 -14.89 7.99 -5.00
C PRO A 268 -13.78 6.95 -5.09
N GLU A 269 -14.12 5.66 -5.10
CA GLU A 269 -13.13 4.58 -5.16
C GLU A 269 -12.52 4.42 -6.57
N GLY A 270 -11.19 4.33 -6.65
CA GLY A 270 -10.50 4.06 -7.91
C GLY A 270 -10.82 2.67 -8.45
N GLY A 271 -10.92 2.55 -9.78
CA GLY A 271 -11.40 1.34 -10.45
C GLY A 271 -10.59 0.05 -10.18
N ARG A 272 -9.30 0.15 -9.82
CA ARG A 272 -8.47 -1.02 -9.45
C ARG A 272 -8.30 -1.22 -7.95
N VAL A 273 -8.91 -0.40 -7.08
CA VAL A 273 -8.82 -0.59 -5.62
C VAL A 273 -9.36 -1.96 -5.22
N GLY A 274 -10.55 -2.34 -5.71
CA GLY A 274 -11.13 -3.65 -5.46
C GLY A 274 -10.22 -4.81 -5.90
N ALA A 275 -9.60 -4.71 -7.08
CA ALA A 275 -8.67 -5.74 -7.57
C ALA A 275 -7.37 -5.83 -6.74
N ARG A 276 -6.95 -4.76 -6.06
CA ARG A 276 -5.85 -4.82 -5.09
C ARG A 276 -6.30 -5.45 -3.78
N TRP A 277 -7.50 -5.10 -3.31
CA TRP A 277 -8.11 -5.71 -2.14
C TRP A 277 -8.30 -7.22 -2.29
N ASP A 278 -8.67 -7.68 -3.50
CA ASP A 278 -8.64 -9.10 -3.87
C ASP A 278 -7.30 -9.78 -3.54
N GLY A 279 -6.18 -9.12 -3.86
CA GLY A 279 -4.84 -9.63 -3.57
C GLY A 279 -4.53 -9.64 -2.07
N ASP A 280 -5.04 -8.67 -1.31
CA ASP A 280 -4.92 -8.64 0.15
C ASP A 280 -5.73 -9.78 0.80
N ARG A 281 -6.94 -10.06 0.31
CA ARG A 281 -7.76 -11.21 0.72
C ARG A 281 -7.06 -12.54 0.42
N ASP A 282 -6.37 -12.63 -0.71
CA ASP A 282 -5.56 -13.80 -1.06
C ASP A 282 -4.39 -13.98 -0.08
N ALA A 283 -3.65 -12.90 0.22
CA ALA A 283 -2.53 -12.94 1.14
C ALA A 283 -2.97 -13.29 2.57
N TYR A 284 -4.10 -12.72 3.02
CA TYR A 284 -4.72 -13.05 4.31
C TYR A 284 -5.15 -14.51 4.37
N THR A 285 -5.84 -15.02 3.34
CA THR A 285 -6.27 -16.43 3.26
C THR A 285 -5.08 -17.37 3.36
N ALA A 286 -4.03 -17.13 2.56
CA ALA A 286 -2.83 -17.95 2.57
C ALA A 286 -2.13 -17.93 3.94
N PHE A 287 -2.13 -16.79 4.63
CA PHE A 287 -1.54 -16.69 5.95
C PHE A 287 -2.35 -17.45 7.02
N VAL A 288 -3.68 -17.36 6.99
CA VAL A 288 -4.54 -18.15 7.89
C VAL A 288 -4.35 -19.64 7.66
N GLN A 289 -4.34 -20.10 6.41
CA GLN A 289 -4.10 -21.51 6.06
C GLN A 289 -2.75 -21.99 6.61
N HIS A 290 -1.69 -21.19 6.44
CA HIS A 290 -0.38 -21.49 7.02
C HIS A 290 -0.43 -21.66 8.54
N LEU A 291 -1.21 -20.83 9.26
CA LEU A 291 -1.37 -20.97 10.72
C LEU A 291 -2.17 -22.22 11.09
N GLU A 292 -3.26 -22.52 10.39
CA GLU A 292 -4.12 -23.69 10.62
C GLU A 292 -3.38 -25.01 10.37
N GLU A 293 -2.49 -25.03 9.37
CA GLU A 293 -1.63 -26.17 9.03
C GLU A 293 -0.46 -26.36 10.02
N GLY A 294 -0.36 -25.53 11.08
CA GLY A 294 0.72 -25.60 12.05
C GLY A 294 2.06 -25.08 11.49
N GLY A 295 2.00 -24.19 10.51
CA GLY A 295 3.16 -23.60 9.88
C GLY A 295 4.07 -22.88 10.86
N ALA A 296 5.38 -22.97 10.63
CA ALA A 296 6.38 -22.34 11.50
C ALA A 296 6.23 -20.81 11.51
N PRO A 297 6.61 -20.13 12.61
CA PRO A 297 6.68 -18.67 12.64
C PRO A 297 7.60 -18.14 11.54
N GLN A 298 7.30 -16.95 11.01
CA GLN A 298 8.11 -16.36 9.94
C GLN A 298 9.58 -16.20 10.39
N PRO A 299 10.56 -16.54 9.53
CA PRO A 299 11.96 -16.63 9.93
C PRO A 299 12.51 -15.30 10.45
N ARG A 300 13.59 -15.35 11.26
CA ARG A 300 14.27 -14.13 11.72
C ARG A 300 14.95 -13.38 10.58
N ARG A 301 15.46 -14.12 9.61
CA ARG A 301 16.14 -13.64 8.41
C ARG A 301 15.68 -14.49 7.23
N ASP A 302 15.37 -13.85 6.13
CA ASP A 302 15.09 -14.56 4.89
C ASP A 302 16.39 -15.18 4.35
N GLY A 303 16.32 -16.40 3.82
CA GLY A 303 17.38 -16.95 2.98
C GLY A 303 17.52 -16.13 1.70
N ALA A 304 18.70 -16.17 1.06
CA ALA A 304 19.01 -15.32 -0.09
C ALA A 304 17.99 -15.45 -1.25
N VAL A 305 17.60 -16.68 -1.60
CA VAL A 305 16.59 -16.94 -2.64
C VAL A 305 15.23 -16.37 -2.26
N ALA A 306 14.79 -16.57 -1.01
CA ALA A 306 13.53 -16.04 -0.53
C ALA A 306 13.51 -14.49 -0.52
N ALA A 307 14.62 -13.87 -0.10
CA ALA A 307 14.79 -12.42 -0.11
C ALA A 307 14.77 -11.85 -1.54
N ALA A 308 15.47 -12.49 -2.49
CA ALA A 308 15.49 -12.08 -3.89
C ALA A 308 14.10 -12.22 -4.54
N ALA A 309 13.40 -13.33 -4.29
CA ALA A 309 12.04 -13.53 -4.75
C ALA A 309 11.07 -12.50 -4.15
N ARG A 310 11.25 -12.16 -2.87
CA ARG A 310 10.48 -11.12 -2.19
C ARG A 310 10.71 -9.75 -2.81
N LEU A 311 11.97 -9.35 -3.02
CA LEU A 311 12.31 -8.07 -3.66
C LEU A 311 11.67 -7.96 -5.04
N GLN A 312 11.77 -8.98 -5.87
CA GLN A 312 11.14 -8.98 -7.19
C GLN A 312 9.61 -8.84 -7.11
N ARG A 313 8.96 -9.49 -6.14
CA ARG A 313 7.51 -9.32 -5.91
C ARG A 313 7.18 -7.87 -5.55
N LEU A 314 7.97 -7.23 -4.68
CA LEU A 314 7.78 -5.83 -4.29
C LEU A 314 7.98 -4.86 -5.46
N GLU A 315 9.00 -5.06 -6.30
CA GLU A 315 9.23 -4.24 -7.50
C GLU A 315 8.09 -4.35 -8.53
N ASN A 316 7.60 -5.58 -8.73
CA ASN A 316 6.44 -5.84 -9.58
C ASN A 316 5.17 -5.18 -9.01
N ALA A 317 4.96 -5.25 -7.70
CA ALA A 317 3.84 -4.59 -7.03
C ALA A 317 3.96 -3.06 -7.13
N ALA A 318 5.14 -2.48 -6.91
CA ALA A 318 5.40 -1.04 -7.07
C ALA A 318 5.05 -0.54 -8.47
N THR A 319 5.56 -1.25 -9.49
CA THR A 319 5.29 -0.91 -10.89
C THR A 319 3.80 -1.00 -11.20
N ARG A 320 3.15 -2.11 -10.79
CA ARG A 320 1.72 -2.33 -11.02
C ARG A 320 0.88 -1.26 -10.34
N TYR A 321 1.18 -0.94 -9.07
CA TYR A 321 0.46 0.06 -8.30
C TYR A 321 0.55 1.44 -8.96
N ALA A 322 1.74 1.86 -9.40
CA ALA A 322 1.92 3.14 -10.10
C ALA A 322 1.07 3.22 -11.38
N VAL A 323 1.06 2.15 -12.21
CA VAL A 323 0.26 2.08 -13.43
C VAL A 323 -1.23 2.13 -13.12
N GLN A 324 -1.69 1.35 -12.14
CA GLN A 324 -3.11 1.28 -11.76
C GLN A 324 -3.64 2.63 -11.30
N ARG A 325 -2.87 3.35 -10.46
CA ARG A 325 -3.24 4.71 -10.05
C ARG A 325 -3.38 5.66 -11.23
N ALA A 326 -2.45 5.59 -12.19
CA ALA A 326 -2.52 6.40 -13.39
C ALA A 326 -3.74 6.06 -14.26
N PHE A 327 -4.14 4.79 -14.31
CA PHE A 327 -5.31 4.36 -15.07
C PHE A 327 -6.63 4.75 -14.40
N ASP A 328 -6.65 4.76 -13.08
CA ASP A 328 -7.84 5.13 -12.30
C ASP A 328 -8.05 6.65 -12.20
N ASP A 329 -6.98 7.45 -12.29
CA ASP A 329 -7.03 8.86 -11.94
C ASP A 329 -6.45 9.78 -13.03
N PRO A 330 -7.27 10.67 -13.63
CA PRO A 330 -6.81 11.61 -14.63
C PRO A 330 -5.73 12.58 -14.12
N LEU A 331 -5.68 12.94 -12.83
CA LEU A 331 -4.64 13.81 -12.28
C LEU A 331 -3.29 13.09 -12.21
N VAL A 332 -3.30 11.80 -11.87
CA VAL A 332 -2.08 10.97 -11.90
C VAL A 332 -1.63 10.74 -13.35
N MET A 333 -2.56 10.47 -14.27
CA MET A 333 -2.28 10.35 -15.70
C MET A 333 -1.72 11.64 -16.31
N ALA A 334 -2.14 12.82 -15.83
CA ALA A 334 -1.71 14.10 -16.36
C ALA A 334 -0.19 14.29 -16.29
N GLU A 335 0.48 13.72 -15.28
CA GLU A 335 1.94 13.77 -15.20
C GLU A 335 2.59 12.98 -16.34
N TYR A 336 2.06 11.79 -16.65
CA TYR A 336 2.55 10.97 -17.77
C TYR A 336 2.30 11.66 -19.12
N ARG A 337 1.20 12.40 -19.24
CA ARG A 337 0.88 13.24 -20.41
C ARG A 337 1.85 14.41 -20.56
N LEU A 338 2.15 15.11 -19.47
CA LEU A 338 3.13 16.19 -19.47
C LEU A 338 4.53 15.70 -19.84
N ALA A 339 4.92 14.52 -19.34
CA ALA A 339 6.19 13.88 -19.68
C ALA A 339 6.24 13.31 -21.12
N GLY A 340 5.10 13.25 -21.82
CA GLY A 340 4.96 12.70 -23.17
C GLY A 340 5.01 11.17 -23.27
N SER A 341 4.90 10.48 -22.12
CA SER A 341 4.78 9.01 -22.02
C SER A 341 3.32 8.54 -22.10
N ALA A 342 2.39 9.47 -22.05
CA ALA A 342 0.99 9.31 -22.41
C ALA A 342 0.55 10.51 -23.26
N PHE A 343 -0.54 10.37 -24.01
CA PHE A 343 -1.16 11.49 -24.72
C PHE A 343 -2.62 11.17 -25.04
N GLY A 344 -3.46 12.21 -25.01
CA GLY A 344 -4.81 12.18 -25.57
C GLY A 344 -4.80 12.55 -27.05
N GLY A 345 -5.67 11.96 -27.86
CA GLY A 345 -5.79 12.31 -29.28
C GLY A 345 -7.11 11.88 -29.90
N VAL A 346 -7.36 12.32 -31.14
CA VAL A 346 -8.56 11.98 -31.92
C VAL A 346 -8.15 11.07 -33.08
N VAL A 347 -8.89 9.99 -33.28
CA VAL A 347 -8.69 9.10 -34.44
C VAL A 347 -9.14 9.83 -35.70
N THR A 348 -8.24 10.07 -36.64
CA THR A 348 -8.54 10.78 -37.90
C THR A 348 -8.74 9.83 -39.08
N LEU A 349 -8.04 8.69 -39.06
CA LEU A 349 -8.17 7.64 -40.06
C LEU A 349 -8.21 6.28 -39.37
N ALA A 350 -9.00 5.35 -39.91
CA ALA A 350 -9.04 3.97 -39.45
C ALA A 350 -9.14 3.04 -40.65
N ASN A 351 -8.31 2.00 -40.66
CA ASN A 351 -8.39 0.86 -41.57
C ASN A 351 -8.65 -0.40 -40.73
N PRO A 352 -9.93 -0.68 -40.39
CA PRO A 352 -10.30 -1.78 -39.49
C PRO A 352 -10.07 -3.16 -40.09
N ASP A 353 -10.16 -3.29 -41.42
CA ASP A 353 -10.13 -4.58 -42.12
C ASP A 353 -8.71 -4.99 -42.56
N ARG A 354 -7.68 -4.25 -42.13
CA ARG A 354 -6.30 -4.57 -42.50
C ARG A 354 -5.86 -5.91 -41.90
N VAL A 355 -5.52 -6.83 -42.78
CA VAL A 355 -4.87 -8.11 -42.46
C VAL A 355 -3.41 -8.04 -42.88
N ASP A 356 -2.53 -8.56 -42.02
CA ASP A 356 -1.12 -8.81 -42.35
C ASP A 356 -0.96 -10.29 -42.73
N ASP A 357 -0.57 -10.54 -43.97
CA ASP A 357 -0.40 -11.85 -44.60
C ASP A 357 1.07 -12.24 -44.81
N THR A 358 2.02 -11.43 -44.34
CA THR A 358 3.47 -11.67 -44.51
C THR A 358 4.02 -12.82 -43.65
N GLY A 359 3.28 -13.25 -42.62
CA GLY A 359 3.66 -14.32 -41.70
C GLY A 359 3.20 -15.72 -42.12
N LYS A 360 3.39 -16.72 -41.25
CA LYS A 360 2.94 -18.11 -41.48
C LYS A 360 1.42 -18.26 -41.63
N ARG A 361 0.65 -17.30 -41.09
CA ARG A 361 -0.81 -17.25 -41.16
C ARG A 361 -1.23 -15.78 -41.24
N PRO A 362 -2.32 -15.47 -41.96
CA PRO A 362 -2.89 -14.12 -41.94
C PRO A 362 -3.32 -13.75 -40.52
N VAL A 363 -3.06 -12.51 -40.11
CA VAL A 363 -3.47 -11.98 -38.80
C VAL A 363 -4.06 -10.59 -38.95
N LEU A 364 -5.18 -10.35 -38.27
CA LEU A 364 -5.80 -9.03 -38.18
C LEU A 364 -4.84 -8.01 -37.51
N ARG A 365 -4.51 -6.94 -38.24
CA ARG A 365 -3.61 -5.86 -37.83
C ARG A 365 -4.16 -4.50 -38.31
N PRO A 366 -5.28 -4.04 -37.72
CA PRO A 366 -5.91 -2.78 -38.07
C PRO A 366 -4.93 -1.62 -37.86
N ARG A 367 -5.06 -0.56 -38.66
CA ARG A 367 -4.29 0.66 -38.47
C ARG A 367 -5.19 1.84 -38.19
N ILE A 368 -4.77 2.68 -37.27
CA ILE A 368 -5.43 3.94 -36.97
C ILE A 368 -4.41 5.07 -37.00
N MET A 369 -4.84 6.25 -37.44
CA MET A 369 -4.09 7.49 -37.28
C MET A 369 -4.71 8.28 -36.13
N VAL A 370 -3.90 8.70 -35.17
CA VAL A 370 -4.33 9.51 -34.04
C VAL A 370 -3.65 10.87 -34.12
N ALA A 371 -4.44 11.93 -34.27
CA ALA A 371 -3.95 13.30 -34.21
C ALA A 371 -3.97 13.80 -32.76
N THR A 372 -2.87 14.40 -32.31
CA THR A 372 -2.77 15.00 -30.97
C THR A 372 -2.01 16.32 -31.00
N SER A 373 -2.39 17.25 -30.12
CA SER A 373 -1.65 18.49 -29.85
C SER A 373 -0.74 18.38 -28.62
N GLU A 374 -0.72 17.23 -27.96
CA GLU A 374 0.07 17.00 -26.75
C GLU A 374 1.49 16.56 -27.09
N PRO A 375 2.46 16.74 -26.16
CA PRO A 375 3.80 16.20 -26.33
C PRO A 375 3.78 14.68 -26.49
N VAL A 376 4.41 14.16 -27.55
CA VAL A 376 4.57 12.72 -27.79
C VAL A 376 6.05 12.38 -27.72
N ARG A 377 6.49 11.74 -26.63
CA ARG A 377 7.88 11.33 -26.39
C ARG A 377 7.98 9.80 -26.32
N VAL A 378 7.47 9.14 -27.35
CA VAL A 378 7.54 7.69 -27.52
C VAL A 378 8.34 7.36 -28.77
N GLU A 379 9.01 6.22 -28.78
CA GLU A 379 9.80 5.78 -29.93
C GLU A 379 8.94 5.05 -30.96
N VAL A 380 9.35 5.09 -32.23
CA VAL A 380 8.79 4.21 -33.26
C VAL A 380 9.05 2.76 -32.86
N GLY A 381 8.02 1.92 -32.93
CA GLY A 381 8.05 0.54 -32.45
C GLY A 381 7.58 0.35 -31.01
N ALA A 382 7.42 1.44 -30.22
CA ALA A 382 6.90 1.35 -28.87
C ALA A 382 5.48 0.76 -28.84
N ALA A 383 5.18 0.00 -27.79
CA ALA A 383 3.85 -0.52 -27.53
C ALA A 383 3.10 0.41 -26.57
N LEU A 384 1.92 0.85 -27.01
CA LEU A 384 1.00 1.68 -26.25
C LEU A 384 -0.23 0.87 -25.86
N THR A 385 -0.84 1.25 -24.73
CA THR A 385 -2.11 0.71 -24.24
C THR A 385 -3.05 1.88 -23.96
N SER A 386 -4.36 1.62 -24.01
CA SER A 386 -5.36 2.57 -23.52
C SER A 386 -5.99 2.06 -22.23
N PRO A 387 -6.15 2.89 -21.18
CA PRO A 387 -6.84 2.49 -19.96
C PRO A 387 -8.29 2.02 -20.19
N ALA A 388 -8.97 2.58 -21.21
CA ALA A 388 -10.32 2.20 -21.62
C ALA A 388 -10.36 0.89 -22.43
N ARG A 389 -9.21 0.44 -22.98
CA ARG A 389 -9.09 -0.76 -23.82
C ARG A 389 -7.84 -1.56 -23.43
N PRO A 390 -7.75 -2.07 -22.20
CA PRO A 390 -6.50 -2.66 -21.66
C PRO A 390 -6.05 -3.94 -22.38
N SER A 391 -6.98 -4.65 -23.06
CA SER A 391 -6.68 -5.84 -23.86
C SER A 391 -6.16 -5.54 -25.27
N GLN A 392 -6.23 -4.28 -25.72
CA GLN A 392 -5.77 -3.85 -27.03
C GLN A 392 -4.40 -3.17 -26.91
N LYS A 393 -3.45 -3.61 -27.73
CA LYS A 393 -2.11 -3.04 -27.85
C LYS A 393 -2.01 -2.26 -29.15
N ALA A 394 -1.35 -1.11 -29.11
CA ALA A 394 -1.09 -0.26 -30.26
C ALA A 394 0.42 -0.09 -30.45
N ARG A 395 0.97 -0.56 -31.57
CA ARG A 395 2.39 -0.37 -31.90
C ARG A 395 2.55 0.93 -32.70
N VAL A 396 3.49 1.78 -32.30
CA VAL A 396 3.84 2.99 -33.04
C VAL A 396 4.55 2.63 -34.35
N ILE A 397 3.97 2.99 -35.49
CA ILE A 397 4.54 2.75 -36.82
C ILE A 397 5.30 3.97 -37.33
N SER A 398 4.72 5.16 -37.16
CA SER A 398 5.36 6.42 -37.51
C SER A 398 4.80 7.57 -36.69
N LEU A 399 5.63 8.60 -36.54
CA LEU A 399 5.29 9.88 -35.92
C LEU A 399 5.53 10.96 -36.97
N THR A 400 4.48 11.71 -37.31
CA THR A 400 4.56 12.78 -38.30
C THR A 400 4.23 14.10 -37.61
N PRO A 401 5.23 14.97 -37.38
CA PRO A 401 4.98 16.30 -36.84
C PRO A 401 4.06 17.09 -37.76
N THR A 402 3.10 17.79 -37.17
CA THR A 402 2.18 18.69 -37.87
C THR A 402 2.30 20.09 -37.27
N PRO A 403 1.84 21.16 -37.96
CA PRO A 403 1.90 22.52 -37.41
C PRO A 403 1.19 22.69 -36.06
N THR A 404 0.20 21.84 -35.77
CA THR A 404 -0.63 21.89 -34.56
C THR A 404 -0.33 20.77 -33.57
N GLY A 405 0.65 19.89 -33.85
CA GLY A 405 0.96 18.76 -32.99
C GLY A 405 1.67 17.60 -33.68
N THR A 406 1.18 16.38 -33.51
CA THR A 406 1.75 15.14 -34.08
C THR A 406 0.64 14.19 -34.51
N ASP A 407 0.78 13.64 -35.72
CA ASP A 407 -0.01 12.52 -36.21
C ASP A 407 0.74 11.21 -35.90
N VAL A 408 0.07 10.32 -35.16
CA VAL A 408 0.63 9.05 -34.69
C VAL A 408 -0.04 7.90 -35.42
N LEU A 409 0.69 7.23 -36.31
CA LEU A 409 0.21 6.03 -36.97
C LEU A 409 0.44 4.81 -36.08
N LEU A 410 -0.65 4.10 -35.77
CA LEU A 410 -0.65 2.96 -34.87
C LEU A 410 -1.14 1.71 -35.59
N GLU A 411 -0.51 0.58 -35.27
CA GLU A 411 -0.99 -0.75 -35.64
C GLU A 411 -1.54 -1.46 -34.40
N LEU A 412 -2.80 -1.88 -34.47
CA LEU A 412 -3.51 -2.48 -33.35
C LEU A 412 -3.35 -4.00 -33.34
N SER A 413 -3.32 -4.57 -32.14
CA SER A 413 -3.28 -6.01 -31.91
C SER A 413 -3.94 -6.38 -30.59
N GLY A 414 -4.55 -7.58 -30.51
CA GLY A 414 -5.26 -8.03 -29.31
C GLY A 414 -6.59 -7.31 -29.08
N GLY A 415 -7.48 -7.90 -28.27
CA GLY A 415 -8.73 -7.26 -27.85
C GLY A 415 -9.78 -7.02 -28.95
N MET A 416 -9.64 -7.61 -30.13
CA MET A 416 -10.52 -7.39 -31.30
C MET A 416 -11.16 -8.68 -31.82
N GLY A 417 -11.26 -9.69 -30.97
CA GLY A 417 -11.77 -11.02 -31.32
C GLY A 417 -10.68 -12.00 -31.79
N ARG A 418 -11.11 -13.18 -32.23
CA ARG A 418 -10.24 -14.29 -32.69
C ARG A 418 -10.26 -14.49 -34.22
N LYS A 419 -11.04 -13.69 -34.94
CA LYS A 419 -11.27 -13.80 -36.39
C LYS A 419 -10.37 -12.81 -37.16
N LEU A 420 -10.34 -12.95 -38.49
CA LEU A 420 -9.72 -11.97 -39.40
C LEU A 420 -10.58 -10.72 -39.64
N VAL A 421 -11.74 -10.65 -38.99
CA VAL A 421 -12.64 -9.49 -38.97
C VAL A 421 -12.77 -9.09 -37.52
N ALA A 422 -12.60 -7.79 -37.25
CA ALA A 422 -12.69 -7.24 -35.91
C ALA A 422 -14.14 -7.36 -35.38
N ASP A 423 -14.29 -7.67 -34.09
CA ASP A 423 -15.62 -7.61 -33.46
C ASP A 423 -16.14 -6.15 -33.50
N PRO A 424 -17.44 -5.91 -33.75
CA PRO A 424 -17.99 -4.56 -33.84
C PRO A 424 -17.64 -3.68 -32.62
N GLY A 425 -17.14 -2.48 -32.86
CA GLY A 425 -16.73 -1.52 -31.82
C GLY A 425 -15.35 -1.78 -31.18
N SER A 426 -14.64 -2.84 -31.58
CA SER A 426 -13.32 -3.16 -31.02
C SER A 426 -12.18 -2.31 -31.60
N VAL A 427 -12.27 -1.92 -32.87
CA VAL A 427 -11.35 -0.96 -33.50
C VAL A 427 -11.89 0.46 -33.27
N PRO A 428 -11.06 1.41 -32.79
CA PRO A 428 -11.47 2.80 -32.62
C PRO A 428 -11.97 3.44 -33.92
N ALA A 429 -13.11 4.13 -33.83
CA ALA A 429 -13.73 4.77 -34.98
C ALA A 429 -13.13 6.16 -35.27
N VAL A 430 -13.23 6.63 -36.51
CA VAL A 430 -12.86 8.02 -36.86
C VAL A 430 -13.72 8.99 -36.03
N GLY A 431 -13.07 9.98 -35.41
CA GLY A 431 -13.67 10.93 -34.47
C GLY A 431 -13.61 10.51 -33.01
N GLU A 432 -13.27 9.25 -32.71
CA GLU A 432 -13.13 8.76 -31.33
C GLU A 432 -11.93 9.40 -30.63
N ARG A 433 -12.10 9.78 -29.36
CA ARG A 433 -11.00 10.25 -28.51
C ARG A 433 -10.37 9.08 -27.76
N LEU A 434 -9.05 8.98 -27.85
CA LEU A 434 -8.26 7.95 -27.17
C LEU A 434 -7.26 8.59 -26.23
N LEU A 435 -7.05 7.93 -25.09
CA LEU A 435 -5.88 8.12 -24.24
C LEU A 435 -4.96 6.93 -24.47
N LEU A 436 -3.72 7.20 -24.87
CA LEU A 436 -2.69 6.20 -25.15
C LEU A 436 -1.48 6.44 -24.26
N THR A 437 -0.86 5.37 -23.79
CA THR A 437 0.28 5.45 -22.89
C THR A 437 1.20 4.24 -23.03
N THR A 438 2.49 4.43 -22.75
CA THR A 438 3.48 3.34 -22.65
C THR A 438 3.29 2.48 -21.40
N LEU A 439 2.48 2.94 -20.44
CA LEU A 439 2.15 2.18 -19.24
C LEU A 439 1.37 0.91 -19.61
N SER A 440 1.65 -0.17 -18.87
CA SER A 440 1.03 -1.47 -19.11
C SER A 440 0.80 -2.23 -17.81
N GLU A 441 -0.40 -2.75 -17.65
CA GLU A 441 -0.77 -3.71 -16.60
C GLU A 441 -0.40 -5.16 -16.97
N ALA A 442 0.35 -5.36 -18.06
CA ALA A 442 0.72 -6.69 -18.51
C ALA A 442 1.46 -7.46 -17.40
N TYR A 443 1.02 -8.72 -17.19
CA TYR A 443 1.66 -9.63 -16.26
C TYR A 443 3.14 -9.79 -16.60
N ARG A 444 4.00 -9.57 -15.59
CA ARG A 444 5.43 -9.85 -15.67
C ARG A 444 5.69 -11.16 -14.94
N PRO A 445 6.15 -12.21 -15.64
CA PRO A 445 6.49 -13.46 -14.98
C PRO A 445 7.64 -13.23 -13.99
N GLY A 446 7.62 -13.98 -12.89
CA GLY A 446 8.75 -14.02 -11.97
C GLY A 446 10.01 -14.55 -12.65
N SER A 447 11.17 -14.13 -12.15
CA SER A 447 12.44 -14.70 -12.56
C SER A 447 12.52 -16.14 -12.09
N ALA A 448 13.17 -17.00 -12.88
CA ALA A 448 13.58 -18.31 -12.40
C ALA A 448 14.73 -18.12 -11.41
N PHE A 449 14.44 -18.31 -10.12
CA PHE A 449 15.48 -18.34 -9.08
C PHE A 449 16.07 -19.75 -8.97
N PRO A 450 17.35 -19.89 -8.62
CA PRO A 450 17.96 -21.19 -8.39
C PRO A 450 17.30 -21.91 -7.20
N ASP A 451 17.50 -23.22 -7.11
CA ASP A 451 17.15 -23.95 -5.90
C ASP A 451 17.91 -23.36 -4.70
N PRO A 452 17.30 -23.25 -3.50
CA PRO A 452 18.01 -22.85 -2.30
C PRO A 452 19.32 -23.61 -2.06
N SER A 453 19.40 -24.89 -2.44
CA SER A 453 20.63 -25.70 -2.35
C SER A 453 21.78 -25.18 -3.22
N ASP A 454 21.47 -24.41 -4.25
CA ASP A 454 22.43 -23.86 -5.20
C ASP A 454 22.80 -22.40 -4.87
N THR A 455 22.43 -21.92 -3.69
CA THR A 455 22.76 -20.56 -3.24
C THR A 455 24.27 -20.35 -3.21
N PRO A 456 24.83 -19.39 -3.97
CA PRO A 456 26.27 -19.15 -4.00
C PRO A 456 26.84 -18.76 -2.62
N TRP A 457 28.10 -19.13 -2.33
CA TRP A 457 28.78 -18.79 -1.08
C TRP A 457 28.82 -17.27 -0.81
N THR A 458 28.87 -16.46 -1.86
CA THR A 458 28.82 -14.99 -1.79
C THR A 458 27.50 -14.44 -1.24
N HIS A 459 26.46 -15.26 -1.20
CA HIS A 459 25.12 -14.92 -0.73
C HIS A 459 24.72 -15.74 0.51
N GLY A 460 25.71 -16.28 1.24
CA GLY A 460 25.49 -17.06 2.46
C GLY A 460 25.61 -18.58 2.28
N GLY A 461 25.77 -19.07 1.04
CA GLY A 461 25.87 -20.49 0.73
C GLY A 461 24.54 -21.24 0.86
N PRO A 462 24.52 -22.55 0.55
CA PRO A 462 23.35 -23.39 0.74
C PRO A 462 22.90 -23.38 2.21
N PRO A 463 21.58 -23.43 2.51
CA PRO A 463 21.11 -23.49 3.88
C PRO A 463 21.69 -24.72 4.59
N GLY A 464 22.34 -24.52 5.73
CA GLY A 464 22.86 -25.63 6.55
C GLY A 464 21.72 -26.47 7.12
N SER A 465 21.94 -27.78 7.30
CA SER A 465 20.92 -28.74 7.80
C SER A 465 20.48 -28.54 9.26
N HIS A 466 20.95 -27.49 9.93
CA HIS A 466 20.73 -27.24 11.35
C HIS A 466 20.62 -25.74 11.63
N ASP A 467 19.40 -25.25 11.73
CA ASP A 467 19.06 -24.00 12.44
C ASP A 467 19.06 -24.27 13.97
N GLU A 468 20.14 -24.91 14.48
CA GLU A 468 20.26 -25.37 15.87
C GLU A 468 21.16 -24.48 16.74
N SER A 469 21.73 -23.41 16.20
CA SER A 469 22.51 -22.43 16.97
C SER A 469 21.74 -21.13 17.23
N ALA A 470 20.55 -21.27 17.81
CA ALA A 470 19.86 -20.17 18.48
C ALA A 470 19.69 -20.49 19.97
N GLN A 471 20.80 -20.69 20.68
CA GLN A 471 20.82 -20.41 22.12
C GLN A 471 20.60 -18.88 22.29
N PRO A 472 19.55 -18.43 22.98
CA PRO A 472 19.40 -17.02 23.29
C PRO A 472 20.32 -16.65 24.45
N ALA A 473 21.05 -15.54 24.29
CA ALA A 473 21.39 -14.68 25.43
C ALA A 473 20.14 -13.90 25.86
#